data_AF-A0AAA9ZA44-F1
#
_entry.id   AF-A0AAA9ZA44-F1
#
_cell.length_a   1.000
_cell.length_b   1.000
_cell.length_c   1.000
_cell.angle_alpha   90.00
_cell.angle_beta   90.00
_cell.angle_gamma   90.00
#
_symmetry.space_group_name_H-M   'P 1'
#
loop_
_entity.id
_entity.type
_entity.pdbx_description
1 polymer ?
#
loop_
_entity_poly.entity_id
_entity_poly.type
_entity_poly.pdbx_seq_one_letter_code
_entity_poly.pdbx_strand_id
1 'polypeptide(L)'
;MEVACGEHGDWNSKLVTAVSNGKCNNYNQPVLAASKSQINLPLASDQQTEKIVSVLSLGAGEDDLVKPSAVEFTTINIEPLNNESKFSSQAVVSSSKTGDDSVGGTSTGKGTSDGGGGTVTTTGGPLSTSSKPTCTTSLLDSTESVSIEVPKKMAGFPTSGWMQFWILLKRTFITIMRDQTLTQMRLVSHVVVGAIIGMIYYDIGNDAAKIMSNAGCIFFTTMFTMFTAMMPTILTFPTEMAVFVREHLNYWYSLKSFYFAKTVADLPFQVLFTSVYVIVVYYLTSQPMEPKRAGMFVLICILTSLVAQSLGLLIGAGMSVETGVFLGPVSTIPIILFSGFFVNFDVIPKYLQWLTYVSYVRYGFEGAMVSVYGMNREKLSCTEIYCHYRSPQKFLEEMSMDKAEYWIDATALFCLFIGLRVVAYLVLRWKLHSIR
;
A
#
# COMPACT_ATOMS: atom_id res chain seq x y z
N MET A 1 0.12 8.88 -15.88
CA MET A 1 1.02 7.85 -16.44
C MET A 1 0.24 7.05 -17.46
N GLU A 2 0.74 6.95 -18.67
CA GLU A 2 0.13 6.14 -19.72
C GLU A 2 0.44 4.66 -19.49
N VAL A 3 -0.54 3.78 -19.74
CA VAL A 3 -0.33 2.33 -19.71
C VAL A 3 -0.01 1.89 -21.13
N ALA A 4 1.23 1.48 -21.36
CA ALA A 4 1.70 1.06 -22.68
C ALA A 4 0.94 -0.18 -23.18
N CYS A 5 0.23 -0.05 -24.30
CA CYS A 5 -0.46 -1.16 -24.96
C CYS A 5 0.54 -2.07 -25.69
N GLY A 6 0.83 -3.24 -25.11
CA GLY A 6 1.52 -4.33 -25.80
C GLY A 6 0.55 -5.24 -26.57
N GLU A 7 0.87 -5.53 -27.83
CA GLU A 7 0.46 -6.70 -28.65
C GLU A 7 -1.01 -7.16 -28.77
N HIS A 8 -2.01 -6.51 -28.15
CA HIS A 8 -3.42 -6.94 -28.24
C HIS A 8 -4.41 -5.89 -28.80
N GLY A 9 -3.93 -4.78 -29.36
CA GLY A 9 -4.77 -3.73 -29.94
C GLY A 9 -5.63 -4.18 -31.15
N ASP A 10 -5.23 -5.24 -31.84
CA ASP A 10 -5.89 -5.76 -33.05
C ASP A 10 -7.30 -6.34 -32.80
N TRP A 11 -7.59 -6.78 -31.56
CA TRP A 11 -8.90 -7.36 -31.21
C TRP A 11 -10.03 -6.34 -31.17
N ASN A 12 -9.77 -5.10 -30.73
CA ASN A 12 -10.80 -4.05 -30.71
C ASN A 12 -11.25 -3.65 -32.12
N SER A 13 -10.31 -3.58 -33.07
CA SER A 13 -10.62 -3.30 -34.49
C SER A 13 -11.54 -4.38 -35.08
N LYS A 14 -11.23 -5.66 -34.82
CA LYS A 14 -12.05 -6.80 -35.26
C LYS A 14 -13.42 -6.83 -34.61
N LEU A 15 -13.55 -6.44 -33.34
CA LEU A 15 -14.83 -6.40 -32.63
C LEU A 15 -15.73 -5.26 -33.15
N VAL A 16 -15.18 -4.06 -33.38
CA VAL A 16 -15.90 -2.95 -34.04
C VAL A 16 -16.32 -3.32 -35.47
N THR A 17 -15.44 -3.98 -36.23
CA THR A 17 -15.75 -4.44 -37.59
C THR A 17 -16.84 -5.52 -37.60
N ALA A 18 -16.85 -6.43 -36.62
CA ALA A 18 -17.90 -7.45 -36.47
C ALA A 18 -19.27 -6.81 -36.17
N VAL A 19 -19.33 -5.82 -35.29
CA VAL A 19 -20.55 -5.04 -35.00
C VAL A 19 -21.02 -4.27 -36.25
N SER A 20 -20.09 -3.64 -36.99
CA SER A 20 -20.41 -2.91 -38.23
C SER A 20 -20.97 -3.79 -39.36
N ASN A 21 -20.66 -5.08 -39.36
CA ASN A 21 -21.12 -6.04 -40.37
C ASN A 21 -22.39 -6.81 -39.95
N GLY A 22 -22.84 -6.66 -38.70
CA GLY A 22 -24.07 -7.27 -38.18
C GLY A 22 -25.33 -6.49 -38.57
N LYS A 23 -26.04 -6.94 -39.62
CA LYS A 23 -27.31 -6.33 -40.06
C LYS A 23 -28.45 -6.51 -39.04
N CYS A 24 -28.53 -5.61 -38.05
CA CYS A 24 -29.70 -5.48 -37.18
C CYS A 24 -30.81 -4.61 -37.82
N ASN A 25 -31.36 -5.08 -38.94
CA ASN A 25 -32.60 -4.49 -39.48
C ASN A 25 -33.81 -4.96 -38.64
N ASN A 26 -34.79 -4.06 -38.48
CA ASN A 26 -36.05 -4.22 -37.73
C ASN A 26 -35.97 -4.11 -36.19
N TYR A 27 -35.91 -2.87 -35.70
CA TYR A 27 -36.73 -2.46 -34.55
C TYR A 27 -37.16 -1.00 -34.73
N ASN A 28 -38.46 -0.76 -34.90
CA ASN A 28 -39.02 0.59 -34.94
C ASN A 28 -39.38 1.05 -33.51
N GLN A 29 -38.93 2.23 -33.11
CA GLN A 29 -39.56 3.01 -32.05
C GLN A 29 -40.27 4.23 -32.66
N PRO A 30 -41.50 4.56 -32.23
CA PRO A 30 -42.24 5.70 -32.77
C PRO A 30 -41.70 7.03 -32.21
N VAL A 31 -41.38 7.97 -33.11
CA VAL A 31 -41.08 9.36 -32.72
C VAL A 31 -42.39 10.06 -32.36
N LEU A 32 -42.56 10.36 -31.07
CA LEU A 32 -43.74 11.07 -30.57
C LEU A 32 -43.43 12.56 -30.42
N ALA A 33 -44.03 13.38 -31.29
CA ALA A 33 -43.75 14.82 -31.37
C ALA A 33 -44.33 15.58 -30.17
N ALA A 34 -43.59 16.58 -29.66
CA ALA A 34 -44.02 17.43 -28.56
C ALA A 34 -45.10 18.42 -29.00
N SER A 35 -46.37 18.08 -28.79
CA SER A 35 -47.51 18.99 -28.99
C SER A 35 -47.70 19.91 -27.78
N LYS A 36 -47.96 21.21 -28.04
CA LYS A 36 -48.29 22.18 -26.99
C LYS A 36 -49.76 22.07 -26.60
N SER A 37 -50.05 21.99 -25.31
CA SER A 37 -51.35 22.37 -24.75
C SER A 37 -51.15 22.97 -23.34
N GLN A 38 -52.01 23.91 -22.95
CA GLN A 38 -51.96 24.58 -21.64
C GLN A 38 -53.10 24.07 -20.76
N ILE A 39 -52.84 23.96 -19.45
CA ILE A 39 -53.86 24.07 -18.40
C ILE A 39 -53.27 25.00 -17.33
N ASN A 40 -54.09 25.92 -16.80
CA ASN A 40 -53.68 26.99 -15.87
C ASN A 40 -54.21 26.76 -14.44
N LEU A 41 -53.79 27.64 -13.52
CA LEU A 41 -54.25 27.91 -12.13
C LEU A 41 -53.44 27.25 -11.00
N PRO A 42 -53.18 27.97 -9.89
CA PRO A 42 -52.70 29.36 -9.83
C PRO A 42 -51.49 29.54 -8.87
N LEU A 43 -51.05 30.79 -8.69
CA LEU A 43 -49.84 31.16 -7.94
C LEU A 43 -49.96 31.01 -6.40
N ALA A 44 -48.83 30.69 -5.77
CA ALA A 44 -48.36 31.34 -4.54
C ALA A 44 -46.82 31.53 -4.63
N SER A 45 -46.28 32.48 -3.89
CA SER A 45 -44.86 32.90 -3.91
C SER A 45 -43.96 31.91 -3.12
N ASP A 46 -42.62 31.92 -3.19
CA ASP A 46 -41.69 33.03 -3.43
C ASP A 46 -40.40 32.66 -4.23
N GLN A 47 -39.57 33.67 -4.49
CA GLN A 47 -38.22 33.55 -5.05
C GLN A 47 -37.27 32.85 -4.04
N GLN A 48 -36.04 32.39 -4.34
CA GLN A 48 -35.10 32.77 -5.40
C GLN A 48 -34.01 31.67 -5.55
N THR A 49 -33.64 31.26 -6.76
CA THR A 49 -32.38 30.50 -6.99
C THR A 49 -31.89 30.74 -8.42
N GLU A 50 -30.66 31.22 -8.56
CA GLU A 50 -30.08 31.53 -9.87
C GLU A 50 -29.37 30.33 -10.52
N LYS A 51 -29.23 30.40 -11.84
CA LYS A 51 -28.38 29.49 -12.62
C LYS A 51 -26.92 29.93 -12.48
N ILE A 52 -25.98 29.00 -12.70
CA ILE A 52 -24.93 29.17 -13.71
C ILE A 52 -24.51 27.79 -14.23
N VAL A 53 -24.71 27.60 -15.54
CA VAL A 53 -23.91 26.70 -16.38
C VAL A 53 -23.75 27.44 -17.71
N SER A 54 -22.53 27.80 -18.06
CA SER A 54 -22.19 28.41 -19.34
C SER A 54 -20.73 28.12 -19.68
N VAL A 55 -20.50 27.41 -20.78
CA VAL A 55 -19.18 27.09 -21.33
C VAL A 55 -19.11 27.64 -22.75
N LEU A 56 -18.16 28.54 -23.00
CA LEU A 56 -17.68 29.10 -24.29
C LEU A 56 -16.65 30.19 -23.92
N SER A 57 -15.55 30.44 -24.62
CA SER A 57 -14.90 29.71 -25.73
C SER A 57 -13.39 29.98 -25.66
N LEU A 58 -12.56 29.10 -26.25
CA LEU A 58 -11.16 29.43 -26.51
C LEU A 58 -11.03 30.32 -27.76
N GLY A 59 -10.05 31.24 -27.72
CA GLY A 59 -9.64 32.16 -28.79
C GLY A 59 -8.25 32.72 -28.44
N ALA A 60 -7.42 33.01 -29.44
CA ALA A 60 -6.00 33.29 -29.26
C ALA A 60 -5.65 34.80 -29.22
N GLY A 61 -4.49 35.13 -28.65
CA GLY A 61 -3.89 36.47 -28.62
C GLY A 61 -2.63 36.48 -27.74
N GLU A 62 -1.65 37.34 -28.07
CA GLU A 62 -0.32 37.40 -27.46
C GLU A 62 -0.12 38.66 -26.57
N ASP A 63 1.00 38.65 -25.84
CA ASP A 63 1.76 39.78 -25.26
C ASP A 63 1.42 40.48 -23.92
N ASP A 64 2.54 40.86 -23.28
CA ASP A 64 2.86 41.88 -22.26
C ASP A 64 2.28 41.92 -20.81
N LEU A 65 3.13 41.47 -19.87
CA LEU A 65 3.84 42.27 -18.83
C LEU A 65 3.10 43.04 -17.70
N VAL A 66 3.79 43.12 -16.54
CA VAL A 66 3.62 44.01 -15.35
C VAL A 66 2.88 43.43 -14.11
N LYS A 67 3.30 43.92 -12.92
CA LYS A 67 3.02 43.55 -11.51
C LYS A 67 2.87 44.89 -10.72
N PRO A 68 2.54 44.96 -9.40
CA PRO A 68 1.87 44.05 -8.45
C PRO A 68 0.67 44.74 -7.72
N SER A 69 0.05 44.11 -6.69
CA SER A 69 -0.41 44.76 -5.43
C SER A 69 -1.04 43.79 -4.38
N ALA A 70 -1.34 44.32 -3.19
CA ALA A 70 -1.95 43.72 -1.98
C ALA A 70 -3.05 42.66 -2.25
N VAL A 71 -3.14 41.53 -1.52
CA VAL A 71 -3.26 41.29 -0.06
C VAL A 71 -4.62 41.69 0.51
N GLU A 72 -5.46 40.69 0.78
CA GLU A 72 -6.34 40.64 1.95
C GLU A 72 -6.60 39.18 2.34
N PHE A 73 -6.80 38.88 3.63
CA PHE A 73 -6.93 37.51 4.16
C PHE A 73 -8.06 37.51 5.19
N THR A 74 -9.18 36.84 4.91
CA THR A 74 -10.34 36.79 5.82
C THR A 74 -10.45 35.41 6.46
N THR A 75 -10.22 35.35 7.77
CA THR A 75 -10.40 34.15 8.60
C THR A 75 -11.88 33.94 8.89
N ILE A 76 -12.37 32.69 8.82
CA ILE A 76 -13.69 32.31 9.35
C ILE A 76 -13.48 31.35 10.51
N ASN A 77 -13.78 31.82 11.72
CA ASN A 77 -13.84 30.98 12.92
C ASN A 77 -15.13 30.15 12.92
N ILE A 78 -15.07 28.94 13.45
CA ILE A 78 -16.24 28.13 13.80
C ILE A 78 -16.04 27.64 15.24
N GLU A 79 -16.93 28.05 16.14
CA GLU A 79 -17.10 27.46 17.46
C GLU A 79 -18.55 26.97 17.64
N PRO A 80 -18.80 26.00 18.54
CA PRO A 80 -19.91 25.07 18.39
C PRO A 80 -21.19 25.46 19.14
N LEU A 81 -22.30 24.80 18.78
CA LEU A 81 -23.53 24.76 19.58
C LEU A 81 -23.83 23.32 20.02
N ASN A 82 -24.15 23.18 21.30
CA ASN A 82 -24.36 21.90 21.99
C ASN A 82 -25.84 21.46 22.03
N ASN A 83 -26.03 20.16 22.28
CA ASN A 83 -27.17 19.55 22.99
C ASN A 83 -28.59 19.57 22.34
N GLU A 84 -29.43 18.55 22.51
CA GLU A 84 -29.18 17.16 22.92
C GLU A 84 -30.35 16.20 22.57
N SER A 85 -30.08 14.90 22.72
CA SER A 85 -31.00 13.83 23.12
C SER A 85 -31.86 13.07 22.08
N LYS A 86 -31.63 11.74 22.05
CA LYS A 86 -32.59 10.60 21.96
C LYS A 86 -33.60 10.60 20.78
N PHE A 87 -33.65 9.55 19.95
CA PHE A 87 -34.06 8.21 20.39
C PHE A 87 -33.44 7.05 19.55
N SER A 88 -33.98 5.83 19.68
CA SER A 88 -33.36 4.56 19.33
C SER A 88 -33.71 3.99 17.93
N SER A 89 -32.96 2.98 17.55
CA SER A 89 -33.07 2.15 16.35
C SER A 89 -34.45 1.52 16.12
N GLN A 90 -34.82 1.33 14.85
CA GLN A 90 -35.29 0.02 14.37
C GLN A 90 -35.19 -0.11 12.84
N ALA A 91 -35.04 -1.34 12.36
CA ALA A 91 -35.09 -1.68 10.94
C ALA A 91 -36.49 -2.18 10.57
N VAL A 92 -36.94 -1.91 9.33
CA VAL A 92 -38.22 -2.41 8.82
C VAL A 92 -37.94 -3.36 7.65
N VAL A 93 -38.15 -4.66 7.91
CA VAL A 93 -38.35 -5.68 6.87
C VAL A 93 -39.84 -5.98 6.84
N SER A 94 -40.48 -5.81 5.67
CA SER A 94 -41.91 -6.04 5.49
C SER A 94 -42.19 -7.50 5.10
N SER A 95 -42.93 -8.22 5.95
CA SER A 95 -43.51 -9.54 5.65
C SER A 95 -44.85 -9.70 6.37
N SER A 96 -45.91 -10.10 5.64
CA SER A 96 -47.28 -10.19 6.18
C SER A 96 -47.91 -11.57 5.98
N LYS A 97 -48.43 -12.09 7.10
CA LYS A 97 -49.22 -13.32 7.33
C LYS A 97 -50.50 -13.36 6.46
N THR A 98 -51.00 -14.47 5.89
CA THR A 98 -51.33 -15.86 6.33
C THR A 98 -52.66 -16.02 7.10
N GLY A 99 -53.42 -17.05 6.71
CA GLY A 99 -54.65 -17.58 7.36
C GLY A 99 -55.90 -17.37 6.49
N ASP A 100 -56.92 -18.24 6.51
CA ASP A 100 -57.01 -19.66 6.97
C ASP A 100 -58.35 -20.23 6.47
N ASP A 101 -58.46 -21.54 6.17
CA ASP A 101 -59.69 -22.31 6.41
C ASP A 101 -59.53 -23.85 6.25
N SER A 102 -60.57 -24.62 6.61
CA SER A 102 -60.43 -25.96 7.24
C SER A 102 -60.95 -27.19 6.46
N VAL A 103 -60.71 -28.38 7.04
CA VAL A 103 -61.23 -29.75 6.70
C VAL A 103 -60.54 -30.43 5.50
N GLY A 104 -60.17 -31.74 5.50
CA GLY A 104 -60.19 -32.76 6.55
C GLY A 104 -60.60 -34.15 6.00
N GLY A 105 -59.79 -35.21 6.21
CA GLY A 105 -60.15 -36.59 5.80
C GLY A 105 -58.98 -37.59 5.73
N THR A 106 -59.21 -38.82 6.19
CA THR A 106 -58.22 -39.92 6.29
C THR A 106 -58.51 -41.03 5.26
N SER A 107 -57.49 -41.70 4.70
CA SER A 107 -57.48 -43.18 4.45
C SER A 107 -56.23 -43.66 3.69
N THR A 108 -56.03 -44.99 3.68
CA THR A 108 -54.87 -45.70 3.09
C THR A 108 -55.30 -46.97 2.35
N GLY A 109 -54.61 -47.29 1.25
CA GLY A 109 -54.71 -48.57 0.51
C GLY A 109 -54.48 -48.36 -1.00
N LYS A 110 -53.82 -49.18 -1.83
CA LYS A 110 -53.15 -50.52 -1.79
C LYS A 110 -53.77 -51.45 -2.85
N GLY A 111 -52.95 -51.82 -3.85
CA GLY A 111 -53.21 -52.86 -4.85
C GLY A 111 -53.18 -52.34 -6.30
N THR A 112 -52.92 -53.10 -7.37
CA THR A 112 -52.06 -54.27 -7.69
C THR A 112 -52.48 -54.78 -9.09
N SER A 113 -51.51 -54.87 -10.01
CA SER A 113 -51.39 -55.92 -11.05
C SER A 113 -52.19 -55.89 -12.39
N ASP A 114 -51.46 -56.32 -13.45
CA ASP A 114 -51.83 -57.02 -14.72
C ASP A 114 -52.87 -56.44 -15.70
N GLY A 115 -52.79 -56.55 -17.04
CA GLY A 115 -51.87 -57.24 -17.96
C GLY A 115 -52.51 -57.53 -19.34
N GLY A 116 -51.73 -57.48 -20.44
CA GLY A 116 -51.85 -58.38 -21.61
C GLY A 116 -52.54 -57.95 -22.95
N GLY A 117 -51.77 -58.02 -24.06
CA GLY A 117 -52.21 -58.32 -25.45
C GLY A 117 -52.75 -57.19 -26.36
N GLY A 118 -52.64 -57.23 -27.71
CA GLY A 118 -51.77 -58.07 -28.59
C GLY A 118 -52.24 -58.26 -30.06
N THR A 119 -51.55 -57.65 -31.07
CA THR A 119 -51.59 -57.92 -32.55
C THR A 119 -50.37 -57.24 -33.23
N VAL A 120 -49.68 -57.66 -34.32
CA VAL A 120 -49.73 -58.74 -35.35
C VAL A 120 -50.40 -58.41 -36.72
N THR A 121 -49.59 -58.23 -37.79
CA THR A 121 -49.71 -58.66 -39.24
C THR A 121 -48.73 -57.85 -40.15
N THR A 122 -47.55 -58.33 -40.62
CA THR A 122 -47.20 -59.02 -41.92
C THR A 122 -47.69 -58.33 -43.23
N THR A 123 -46.98 -58.18 -44.38
CA THR A 123 -45.65 -58.57 -44.98
C THR A 123 -45.03 -57.35 -45.73
N GLY A 124 -43.91 -57.35 -46.51
CA GLY A 124 -42.79 -58.29 -46.75
C GLY A 124 -42.41 -58.52 -48.25
N GLY A 125 -41.32 -57.92 -48.77
CA GLY A 125 -40.73 -58.17 -50.13
C GLY A 125 -39.68 -57.12 -50.60
N PRO A 126 -38.68 -57.41 -51.49
CA PRO A 126 -37.54 -56.50 -51.74
C PRO A 126 -37.22 -56.09 -53.21
N LEU A 127 -36.72 -54.85 -53.47
CA LEU A 127 -35.66 -54.56 -54.47
C LEU A 127 -35.03 -53.13 -54.42
N SER A 128 -33.75 -53.05 -54.83
CA SER A 128 -33.02 -51.95 -55.53
C SER A 128 -33.16 -50.46 -55.14
N THR A 129 -32.05 -49.93 -54.58
CA THR A 129 -31.33 -48.68 -54.97
C THR A 129 -32.08 -47.36 -55.23
N SER A 130 -31.81 -46.34 -54.40
CA SER A 130 -31.14 -45.09 -54.83
C SER A 130 -30.57 -44.31 -53.63
N SER A 131 -29.50 -43.55 -53.81
CA SER A 131 -28.75 -42.91 -52.73
C SER A 131 -29.18 -41.46 -52.45
N LYS A 132 -29.39 -41.14 -51.16
CA LYS A 132 -29.36 -39.77 -50.63
C LYS A 132 -28.68 -39.78 -49.26
N PRO A 133 -27.51 -39.15 -49.08
CA PRO A 133 -26.87 -39.06 -47.78
C PRO A 133 -27.67 -38.10 -46.88
N THR A 134 -28.48 -38.68 -45.99
CA THR A 134 -29.16 -37.91 -44.94
C THR A 134 -28.26 -37.91 -43.71
N CYS A 135 -27.72 -36.74 -43.35
CA CYS A 135 -26.85 -36.59 -42.18
C CYS A 135 -27.66 -36.68 -40.87
N THR A 136 -28.06 -37.90 -40.52
CA THR A 136 -28.56 -38.23 -39.18
C THR A 136 -27.38 -38.33 -38.21
N THR A 137 -27.41 -37.54 -37.14
CA THR A 137 -26.35 -37.48 -36.13
C THR A 137 -26.44 -38.68 -35.19
N SER A 138 -25.73 -39.77 -35.50
CA SER A 138 -25.73 -40.99 -34.69
C SER A 138 -24.35 -41.64 -34.57
N LEU A 139 -23.40 -40.93 -33.95
CA LEU A 139 -22.16 -41.50 -33.41
C LEU A 139 -21.90 -40.93 -31.99
N LEU A 140 -22.71 -41.40 -31.04
CA LEU A 140 -22.46 -41.31 -29.60
C LEU A 140 -22.83 -42.63 -28.93
N ASP A 141 -22.24 -43.73 -29.40
CA ASP A 141 -22.07 -44.94 -28.58
C ASP A 141 -20.69 -45.58 -28.85
N SER A 142 -19.69 -44.99 -28.22
CA SER A 142 -18.35 -45.54 -28.05
C SER A 142 -17.83 -45.04 -26.70
N THR A 143 -18.52 -45.42 -25.61
CA THR A 143 -17.98 -45.23 -24.26
C THR A 143 -16.86 -46.23 -23.98
N GLU A 144 -15.76 -46.13 -24.74
CA GLU A 144 -14.47 -46.32 -24.09
C GLU A 144 -14.40 -45.25 -23.00
N SER A 145 -14.63 -45.67 -21.77
CA SER A 145 -14.34 -44.86 -20.60
C SER A 145 -12.81 -44.74 -20.50
N VAL A 146 -12.24 -43.87 -21.33
CA VAL A 146 -10.94 -43.26 -21.07
C VAL A 146 -11.13 -42.48 -19.78
N SER A 147 -10.94 -43.18 -18.67
CA SER A 147 -10.71 -42.59 -17.37
C SER A 147 -9.40 -41.83 -17.49
N ILE A 148 -9.52 -40.58 -17.93
CA ILE A 148 -8.52 -39.56 -17.66
C ILE A 148 -8.49 -39.49 -16.14
N GLU A 149 -7.60 -40.28 -15.54
CA GLU A 149 -7.10 -40.02 -14.21
C GLU A 149 -6.41 -38.67 -14.28
N VAL A 150 -7.20 -37.59 -14.13
CA VAL A 150 -6.69 -36.25 -13.88
C VAL A 150 -5.79 -36.41 -12.67
N PRO A 151 -4.46 -36.33 -12.82
CA PRO A 151 -3.56 -36.85 -11.82
C PRO A 151 -3.84 -36.12 -10.51
N LYS A 152 -4.09 -36.87 -9.43
CA LYS A 152 -4.59 -36.32 -8.16
C LYS A 152 -3.51 -35.59 -7.33
N LYS A 153 -2.61 -34.93 -8.07
CA LYS A 153 -1.57 -33.96 -7.75
C LYS A 153 -1.39 -33.14 -9.06
N MET A 154 -1.40 -31.81 -9.06
CA MET A 154 -0.82 -30.96 -8.01
C MET A 154 -1.77 -29.83 -7.60
N ALA A 155 -2.15 -29.79 -6.32
CA ALA A 155 -2.66 -28.57 -5.69
C ALA A 155 -1.47 -27.64 -5.38
N GLY A 156 -0.89 -27.04 -6.41
CA GLY A 156 0.36 -26.28 -6.32
C GLY A 156 0.66 -25.49 -7.60
N PHE A 157 1.64 -24.58 -7.50
CA PHE A 157 2.06 -23.73 -8.60
C PHE A 157 2.82 -24.53 -9.67
N PRO A 158 2.70 -24.18 -10.98
CA PRO A 158 3.32 -24.94 -12.07
C PRO A 158 4.84 -24.80 -12.16
N THR A 159 5.46 -23.91 -11.37
CA THR A 159 6.89 -23.62 -11.37
C THR A 159 7.47 -23.75 -9.96
N SER A 160 8.78 -24.04 -9.84
CA SER A 160 9.44 -24.12 -8.54
C SER A 160 9.47 -22.76 -7.83
N GLY A 161 9.34 -22.76 -6.50
CA GLY A 161 9.29 -21.53 -5.70
C GLY A 161 10.55 -20.65 -5.82
N TRP A 162 11.69 -21.25 -6.16
CA TRP A 162 12.96 -20.56 -6.44
C TRP A 162 12.97 -19.86 -7.81
N MET A 163 12.41 -20.50 -8.84
CA MET A 163 12.22 -19.87 -10.16
C MET A 163 11.23 -18.70 -10.07
N GLN A 164 10.13 -18.87 -9.33
CA GLN A 164 9.20 -17.78 -9.02
C GLN A 164 9.91 -16.61 -8.33
N PHE A 165 10.72 -16.89 -7.30
CA PHE A 165 11.49 -15.86 -6.58
C PHE A 165 12.41 -15.08 -7.52
N TRP A 166 13.20 -15.75 -8.37
CA TRP A 166 14.12 -15.07 -9.29
C TRP A 166 13.40 -14.25 -10.37
N ILE A 167 12.29 -14.74 -10.92
CA ILE A 167 11.47 -13.99 -11.88
C ILE A 167 10.88 -12.74 -11.20
N LEU A 168 10.31 -12.89 -10.00
CA LEU A 168 9.70 -11.78 -9.26
C LEU A 168 10.74 -10.76 -8.77
N LEU A 169 11.93 -11.21 -8.35
CA LEU A 169 13.05 -10.35 -7.96
C LEU A 169 13.51 -9.51 -9.16
N LYS A 170 13.77 -10.15 -10.31
CA LYS A 170 14.14 -9.47 -11.56
C LYS A 170 13.05 -8.48 -12.00
N ARG A 171 11.77 -8.88 -11.95
CA ARG A 171 10.63 -8.00 -12.28
C ARG A 171 10.62 -6.76 -11.39
N THR A 172 10.66 -6.96 -10.07
CA THR A 172 10.57 -5.88 -9.07
C THR A 172 11.76 -4.91 -9.19
N PHE A 173 12.98 -5.44 -9.32
CA PHE A 173 14.18 -4.62 -9.47
C PHE A 173 14.13 -3.77 -10.77
N ILE A 174 13.69 -4.36 -11.89
CA ILE A 174 13.47 -3.63 -13.14
C ILE A 174 12.36 -2.58 -12.99
N THR A 175 11.27 -2.87 -12.27
CA THR A 175 10.20 -1.89 -12.01
C THR A 175 10.73 -0.68 -11.25
N ILE A 176 11.48 -0.87 -10.15
CA ILE A 176 12.05 0.23 -9.35
C ILE A 176 13.04 1.07 -10.18
N MET A 177 13.83 0.43 -11.05
CA MET A 177 14.78 1.13 -11.92
C MET A 177 14.13 1.83 -13.13
N ARG A 178 12.95 1.38 -13.57
CA ARG A 178 12.18 2.03 -14.66
C ARG A 178 11.24 3.12 -14.17
N ASP A 179 10.80 3.09 -12.91
CA ASP A 179 10.14 4.24 -12.27
C ASP A 179 11.17 5.33 -11.92
N GLN A 180 11.69 5.97 -12.97
CA GLN A 180 12.70 7.01 -12.85
C GLN A 180 12.16 8.21 -12.07
N THR A 181 10.89 8.58 -12.23
CA THR A 181 10.30 9.75 -11.56
C THR A 181 10.33 9.60 -10.04
N LEU A 182 9.83 8.48 -9.50
CA LEU A 182 9.82 8.23 -8.06
C LEU A 182 11.21 7.95 -7.50
N THR A 183 12.06 7.23 -8.23
CA THR A 183 13.46 6.94 -7.82
C THR A 183 14.33 8.21 -7.83
N GLN A 184 14.23 9.06 -8.84
CA GLN A 184 14.97 10.33 -8.92
C GLN A 184 14.48 11.33 -7.88
N MET A 185 13.17 11.51 -7.68
CA MET A 185 12.67 12.40 -6.63
C MET A 185 13.13 11.97 -5.24
N ARG A 186 13.22 10.66 -4.95
CA ARG A 186 13.82 10.15 -3.71
C ARG A 186 15.30 10.51 -3.62
N LEU A 187 16.11 10.21 -4.64
CA LEU A 187 17.55 10.50 -4.60
C LEU A 187 17.84 12.01 -4.49
N VAL A 188 17.15 12.84 -5.28
CA VAL A 188 17.32 14.31 -5.26
C VAL A 188 16.88 14.89 -3.92
N SER A 189 15.75 14.48 -3.35
CA SER A 189 15.33 14.97 -2.03
C SER A 189 16.30 14.58 -0.91
N HIS A 190 16.89 13.37 -0.95
CA HIS A 190 17.93 12.98 0.00
C HIS A 190 19.19 13.84 -0.13
N VAL A 191 19.65 14.12 -1.36
CA VAL A 191 20.84 14.99 -1.58
C VAL A 191 20.56 16.44 -1.17
N VAL A 192 19.43 17.02 -1.61
CA VAL A 192 19.08 18.42 -1.33
C VAL A 192 18.83 18.66 0.16
N VAL A 193 18.05 17.80 0.82
CA VAL A 193 17.78 17.95 2.26
C VAL A 193 19.03 17.65 3.09
N GLY A 194 19.83 16.66 2.70
CA GLY A 194 21.13 16.39 3.34
C GLY A 194 22.10 17.58 3.24
N ALA A 195 22.15 18.23 2.08
CA ALA A 195 22.94 19.45 1.91
C ALA A 195 22.43 20.62 2.76
N ILE A 196 21.11 20.85 2.82
CA ILE A 196 20.50 21.90 3.65
C ILE A 196 20.83 21.69 5.13
N ILE A 197 20.65 20.48 5.66
CA ILE A 197 20.98 20.15 7.06
C ILE A 197 22.48 20.31 7.31
N GLY A 198 23.31 19.80 6.41
CA GLY A 198 24.76 19.90 6.51
C GLY A 198 25.28 21.35 6.48
N MET A 199 24.60 22.26 5.78
CA MET A 199 24.90 23.69 5.80
C MET A 199 24.39 24.40 7.07
N ILE A 200 23.24 24.00 7.62
CA ILE A 200 22.72 24.55 8.88
C ILE A 200 23.62 24.18 10.07
N TYR A 201 24.15 22.95 10.07
CA TYR A 201 25.01 22.39 11.11
C TYR A 201 26.50 22.34 10.68
N TYR A 202 26.92 23.27 9.82
CA TYR A 202 28.27 23.27 9.25
C TYR A 202 29.38 23.36 10.31
N ASP A 203 30.40 22.53 10.16
CA ASP A 203 31.58 22.41 11.04
C ASP A 203 31.28 22.31 12.55
N ILE A 204 30.21 21.59 12.92
CA ILE A 204 29.76 21.49 14.32
C ILE A 204 30.31 20.27 15.07
N GLY A 205 30.76 19.23 14.35
CA GLY A 205 30.99 17.88 14.87
C GLY A 205 32.18 17.73 15.82
N ASN A 206 33.05 18.74 15.94
CA ASN A 206 34.25 18.71 16.78
C ASN A 206 34.27 19.75 17.92
N ASP A 207 33.34 20.72 17.94
CA ASP A 207 33.33 21.80 18.93
C ASP A 207 32.46 21.47 20.15
N ALA A 208 33.11 21.36 21.32
CA ALA A 208 32.47 21.06 22.60
C ALA A 208 31.46 22.12 23.06
N ALA A 209 31.57 23.37 22.59
CA ALA A 209 30.59 24.42 22.90
C ALA A 209 29.24 24.15 22.21
N LYS A 210 29.27 23.50 21.04
CA LYS A 210 28.10 23.27 20.17
C LYS A 210 27.53 21.85 20.27
N ILE A 211 27.95 21.07 21.27
CA ILE A 211 27.70 19.62 21.34
C ILE A 211 26.19 19.26 21.36
N MET A 212 25.37 20.06 22.05
CA MET A 212 23.91 19.89 22.12
C MET A 212 23.28 20.02 20.73
N SER A 213 23.72 21.01 19.96
CA SER A 213 23.27 21.24 18.59
C SER A 213 23.71 20.11 17.65
N ASN A 214 24.91 19.53 17.86
CA ASN A 214 25.32 18.35 17.09
C ASN A 214 24.48 17.11 17.41
N ALA A 215 24.13 16.88 18.68
CA ALA A 215 23.21 15.82 19.06
C ALA A 215 21.80 16.04 18.46
N GLY A 216 21.34 17.29 18.38
CA GLY A 216 20.14 17.66 17.61
C GLY A 216 20.25 17.33 16.11
N CYS A 217 21.42 17.56 15.49
CA CYS A 217 21.68 17.17 14.10
C CYS A 217 21.69 15.65 13.90
N ILE A 218 22.31 14.89 14.82
CA ILE A 218 22.31 13.42 14.82
C ILE A 218 20.87 12.91 14.95
N PHE A 219 20.10 13.44 15.90
CA PHE A 219 18.70 13.07 16.08
C PHE A 219 17.86 13.37 14.84
N PHE A 220 18.02 14.56 14.23
CA PHE A 220 17.33 14.92 12.99
C PHE A 220 17.71 14.02 11.81
N THR A 221 18.96 13.53 11.77
CA THR A 221 19.45 12.55 10.79
C THR A 221 18.73 11.20 10.94
N THR A 222 18.58 10.71 12.17
CA THR A 222 17.79 9.50 12.49
C THR A 222 16.30 9.70 12.17
N MET A 223 15.73 10.87 12.47
CA MET A 223 14.34 11.19 12.15
C MET A 223 14.05 11.25 10.65
N PHE A 224 14.92 11.88 9.86
CA PHE A 224 14.75 11.99 8.40
C PHE A 224 14.81 10.60 7.75
N THR A 225 15.85 9.82 8.05
CA THR A 225 16.05 8.47 7.49
C THR A 225 14.93 7.49 7.85
N MET A 226 14.30 7.64 9.02
CA MET A 226 13.06 6.94 9.38
C MET A 226 11.89 7.35 8.46
N PHE A 227 11.59 8.65 8.37
CA PHE A 227 10.41 9.12 7.62
C PHE A 227 10.53 8.86 6.11
N THR A 228 11.72 9.03 5.52
CA THR A 228 11.94 8.76 4.08
C THR A 228 11.94 7.27 3.72
N ALA A 229 12.11 6.37 4.68
CA ALA A 229 11.92 4.94 4.46
C ALA A 229 10.45 4.51 4.59
N MET A 230 9.77 5.06 5.60
CA MET A 230 8.40 4.66 5.95
C MET A 230 7.37 5.18 4.95
N MET A 231 7.30 6.50 4.72
CA MET A 231 6.22 7.13 3.94
C MET A 231 6.16 6.65 2.48
N PRO A 232 7.28 6.68 1.73
CA PRO A 232 7.45 5.95 0.48
C PRO A 232 6.88 4.53 0.41
N THR A 233 7.01 3.74 1.47
CA THR A 233 6.54 2.34 1.49
C THR A 233 5.02 2.25 1.74
N ILE A 234 4.48 3.11 2.61
CA ILE A 234 3.04 3.25 2.86
C ILE A 234 2.28 3.61 1.57
N LEU A 235 2.87 4.48 0.73
CA LEU A 235 2.25 4.97 -0.50
C LEU A 235 2.28 3.95 -1.65
N THR A 236 3.40 3.24 -1.87
CA THR A 236 3.52 2.34 -3.03
C THR A 236 2.95 0.94 -2.77
N PHE A 237 3.14 0.39 -1.56
CA PHE A 237 2.86 -1.01 -1.31
C PHE A 237 1.38 -1.42 -1.45
N PRO A 238 0.36 -0.61 -1.08
CA PRO A 238 -1.04 -0.96 -1.31
C PRO A 238 -1.37 -1.20 -2.79
N THR A 239 -0.76 -0.43 -3.70
CA THR A 239 -0.92 -0.54 -5.15
C THR A 239 -0.24 -1.81 -5.68
N GLU A 240 0.98 -2.10 -5.22
CA GLU A 240 1.70 -3.34 -5.54
C GLU A 240 0.94 -4.58 -5.05
N MET A 241 0.39 -4.51 -3.83
CA MET A 241 -0.44 -5.55 -3.23
C MET A 241 -1.72 -5.80 -4.03
N ALA A 242 -2.38 -4.77 -4.56
CA ALA A 242 -3.58 -4.92 -5.38
C ALA A 242 -3.32 -5.64 -6.71
N VAL A 243 -2.12 -5.50 -7.29
CA VAL A 243 -1.67 -6.33 -8.43
C VAL A 243 -1.39 -7.76 -7.98
N PHE A 244 -0.60 -7.92 -6.91
CA PHE A 244 -0.23 -9.21 -6.32
C PHE A 244 -1.44 -10.11 -6.03
N VAL A 245 -2.50 -9.57 -5.41
CA VAL A 245 -3.71 -10.34 -5.07
C VAL A 245 -4.35 -10.96 -6.32
N ARG A 246 -4.45 -10.22 -7.43
CA ARG A 246 -5.01 -10.73 -8.70
C ARG A 246 -4.13 -11.83 -9.31
N GLU A 247 -2.82 -11.61 -9.37
CA GLU A 247 -1.88 -12.62 -9.90
C GLU A 247 -1.84 -13.89 -9.04
N HIS A 248 -2.01 -13.77 -7.73
CA HIS A 248 -2.06 -14.90 -6.81
C HIS A 248 -3.38 -15.68 -6.87
N LEU A 249 -4.53 -15.01 -7.02
CA LEU A 249 -5.82 -15.66 -7.23
C LEU A 249 -5.88 -16.40 -8.57
N ASN A 250 -5.16 -15.91 -9.58
CA ASN A 250 -4.93 -16.62 -10.85
C ASN A 250 -3.90 -17.78 -10.75
N TYR A 251 -3.44 -18.13 -9.55
CA TYR A 251 -2.45 -19.18 -9.28
C TYR A 251 -1.11 -19.05 -10.03
N TRP A 252 -0.66 -17.82 -10.36
CA TRP A 252 0.60 -17.63 -11.08
C TRP A 252 1.84 -17.90 -10.22
N TYR A 253 1.85 -17.46 -8.95
CA TYR A 253 2.99 -17.65 -8.04
C TYR A 253 2.61 -17.52 -6.55
N SER A 254 3.51 -17.99 -5.68
CA SER A 254 3.27 -18.04 -4.23
C SER A 254 3.50 -16.70 -3.50
N LEU A 255 2.69 -16.45 -2.46
CA LEU A 255 2.86 -15.33 -1.52
C LEU A 255 4.30 -15.26 -0.95
N LYS A 256 4.90 -16.41 -0.64
CA LYS A 256 6.26 -16.49 -0.08
C LYS A 256 7.31 -15.98 -1.07
N SER A 257 7.24 -16.45 -2.32
CA SER A 257 8.16 -16.03 -3.40
C SER A 257 8.07 -14.54 -3.67
N PHE A 258 6.85 -13.96 -3.69
CA PHE A 258 6.65 -12.52 -3.85
C PHE A 258 7.19 -11.69 -2.69
N TYR A 259 6.81 -12.03 -1.45
CA TYR A 259 7.19 -11.24 -0.28
C TYR A 259 8.71 -11.21 -0.06
N PHE A 260 9.37 -12.34 -0.28
CA PHE A 260 10.83 -12.43 -0.21
C PHE A 260 11.50 -11.70 -1.38
N ALA A 261 11.00 -11.87 -2.62
CA ALA A 261 11.49 -11.12 -3.78
C ALA A 261 11.40 -9.60 -3.60
N LYS A 262 10.28 -9.09 -3.08
CA LYS A 262 10.09 -7.66 -2.81
C LYS A 262 11.06 -7.16 -1.74
N THR A 263 11.17 -7.89 -0.63
CA THR A 263 12.09 -7.54 0.47
C THR A 263 13.55 -7.51 0.03
N VAL A 264 13.99 -8.44 -0.81
CA VAL A 264 15.35 -8.46 -1.37
C VAL A 264 15.55 -7.39 -2.45
N ALA A 265 14.52 -7.08 -3.25
CA ALA A 265 14.59 -6.03 -4.27
C ALA A 265 14.73 -4.62 -3.69
N ASP A 266 14.01 -4.32 -2.60
CA ASP A 266 13.99 -2.98 -1.99
C ASP A 266 15.29 -2.65 -1.22
N LEU A 267 15.90 -3.65 -0.59
CA LEU A 267 17.05 -3.50 0.31
C LEU A 267 18.23 -2.70 -0.29
N PRO A 268 18.76 -2.98 -1.50
CA PRO A 268 19.88 -2.21 -2.07
C PRO A 268 19.52 -0.72 -2.30
N PHE A 269 18.28 -0.41 -2.65
CA PHE A 269 17.84 0.98 -2.82
C PHE A 269 17.72 1.72 -1.48
N GLN A 270 17.17 1.04 -0.46
CA GLN A 270 17.08 1.59 0.89
C GLN A 270 18.47 1.87 1.49
N VAL A 271 19.42 0.96 1.29
CA VAL A 271 20.84 1.15 1.64
C VAL A 271 21.43 2.34 0.89
N LEU A 272 21.24 2.42 -0.44
CA LEU A 272 21.80 3.49 -1.27
C LEU A 272 21.31 4.88 -0.86
N PHE A 273 19.99 5.09 -0.78
CA PHE A 273 19.42 6.41 -0.46
C PHE A 273 19.78 6.86 0.97
N THR A 274 19.77 5.93 1.94
CA THR A 274 20.20 6.22 3.32
C THR A 274 21.68 6.60 3.34
N SER A 275 22.55 5.83 2.67
CA SER A 275 24.00 6.08 2.65
C SER A 275 24.33 7.44 2.03
N VAL A 276 23.74 7.77 0.87
CA VAL A 276 23.98 9.04 0.18
C VAL A 276 23.61 10.23 1.07
N TYR A 277 22.45 10.20 1.72
CA TYR A 277 22.04 11.24 2.67
C TYR A 277 23.00 11.36 3.86
N VAL A 278 23.28 10.24 4.54
CA VAL A 278 24.10 10.23 5.75
C VAL A 278 25.53 10.69 5.46
N ILE A 279 26.14 10.27 4.34
CA ILE A 279 27.50 10.67 3.98
C ILE A 279 27.59 12.18 3.71
N VAL A 280 26.59 12.78 3.04
CA VAL A 280 26.55 14.24 2.80
C VAL A 280 26.47 15.01 4.12
N VAL A 281 25.58 14.62 5.04
CA VAL A 281 25.46 15.27 6.35
C VAL A 281 26.72 15.07 7.19
N TYR A 282 27.27 13.85 7.26
CA TYR A 282 28.46 13.52 8.06
C TYR A 282 29.69 14.35 7.62
N TYR A 283 29.85 14.55 6.31
CA TYR A 283 30.94 15.34 5.74
C TYR A 283 30.79 16.84 6.04
N LEU A 284 29.63 17.43 5.74
CA LEU A 284 29.39 18.88 5.90
C LEU A 284 29.39 19.33 7.36
N THR A 285 28.94 18.47 8.28
CA THR A 285 28.91 18.76 9.72
C THR A 285 30.23 18.45 10.45
N SER A 286 31.29 18.10 9.72
CA SER A 286 32.64 17.76 10.21
C SER A 286 32.72 16.67 11.30
N GLN A 287 31.82 15.68 11.27
CA GLN A 287 31.89 14.51 12.17
C GLN A 287 33.27 13.80 12.07
N PRO A 288 33.76 13.12 13.12
CA PRO A 288 35.12 12.62 13.16
C PRO A 288 35.43 11.70 11.98
N MET A 289 36.40 12.07 11.15
CA MET A 289 36.70 11.43 9.85
C MET A 289 37.41 10.06 9.97
N GLU A 290 37.23 9.36 11.10
CA GLU A 290 37.59 7.96 11.26
C GLU A 290 36.63 7.07 10.43
N PRO A 291 37.12 6.28 9.46
CA PRO A 291 36.24 5.46 8.62
C PRO A 291 35.46 4.40 9.41
N LYS A 292 35.98 3.98 10.57
CA LYS A 292 35.26 3.10 11.52
C LYS A 292 34.01 3.78 12.10
N ARG A 293 34.11 5.04 12.53
CA ARG A 293 32.97 5.79 13.10
C ARG A 293 31.94 6.12 12.02
N ALA A 294 32.40 6.61 10.87
CA ALA A 294 31.54 6.89 9.72
C ALA A 294 30.78 5.62 9.26
N GLY A 295 31.46 4.47 9.17
CA GLY A 295 30.83 3.19 8.83
C GLY A 295 29.78 2.72 9.85
N MET A 296 30.03 2.92 11.15
CA MET A 296 29.07 2.61 12.21
C MET A 296 27.85 3.55 12.18
N PHE A 297 28.07 4.86 11.99
CA PHE A 297 27.00 5.85 11.86
C PHE A 297 26.11 5.59 10.64
N VAL A 298 26.70 5.26 9.49
CA VAL A 298 25.96 4.85 8.28
C VAL A 298 25.18 3.55 8.54
N LEU A 299 25.79 2.54 9.18
CA LEU A 299 25.14 1.26 9.45
C LEU A 299 23.94 1.38 10.40
N ILE A 300 24.04 2.14 11.50
CA ILE A 300 22.91 2.30 12.44
C ILE A 300 21.76 3.08 11.81
N CYS A 301 22.05 4.08 10.96
CA CYS A 301 21.02 4.77 10.17
C CYS A 301 20.35 3.84 9.14
N ILE A 302 21.11 2.97 8.46
CA ILE A 302 20.56 1.95 7.54
C ILE A 302 19.65 0.97 8.29
N LEU A 303 20.08 0.47 9.45
CA LEU A 303 19.26 -0.45 10.26
C LEU A 303 17.97 0.24 10.72
N THR A 304 18.05 1.48 11.20
CA THR A 304 16.88 2.29 11.58
C THR A 304 15.92 2.49 10.39
N SER A 305 16.44 2.83 9.21
CA SER A 305 15.63 3.05 8.03
C SER A 305 14.99 1.76 7.50
N LEU A 306 15.68 0.61 7.58
CA LEU A 306 15.09 -0.71 7.28
C LEU A 306 13.97 -1.11 8.25
N VAL A 307 14.07 -0.80 9.55
CA VAL A 307 12.98 -1.02 10.52
C VAL A 307 11.79 -0.12 10.18
N ALA A 308 12.02 1.18 9.95
CA ALA A 308 10.98 2.14 9.56
C ALA A 308 10.28 1.76 8.24
N GLN A 309 11.02 1.29 7.25
CA GLN A 309 10.48 0.74 6.00
C GLN A 309 9.56 -0.46 6.27
N SER A 310 9.91 -1.31 7.25
CA SER A 310 9.16 -2.51 7.62
C SER A 310 7.87 -2.17 8.38
N LEU A 311 7.86 -1.09 9.17
CA LEU A 311 6.63 -0.52 9.74
C LEU A 311 5.73 0.06 8.63
N GLY A 312 6.31 0.78 7.66
CA GLY A 312 5.57 1.29 6.51
C GLY A 312 4.94 0.19 5.66
N LEU A 313 5.65 -0.94 5.50
CA LEU A 313 5.15 -2.16 4.83
C LEU A 313 3.98 -2.80 5.60
N LEU A 314 4.06 -2.84 6.93
CA LEU A 314 2.97 -3.34 7.79
C LEU A 314 1.71 -2.49 7.67
N ILE A 315 1.85 -1.16 7.72
CA ILE A 315 0.74 -0.21 7.56
C ILE A 315 0.13 -0.32 6.17
N GLY A 316 0.95 -0.32 5.11
CA GLY A 316 0.49 -0.47 3.72
C GLY A 316 -0.12 -1.84 3.41
N ALA A 317 0.29 -2.90 4.10
CA ALA A 317 -0.36 -4.21 4.01
C ALA A 317 -1.76 -4.18 4.65
N GLY A 318 -1.89 -3.61 5.85
CA GLY A 318 -3.15 -3.58 6.60
C GLY A 318 -4.20 -2.62 6.02
N MET A 319 -3.83 -1.36 5.82
CA MET A 319 -4.75 -0.22 5.63
C MET A 319 -5.07 0.07 4.15
N SER A 320 -5.84 1.15 3.91
CA SER A 320 -5.87 1.88 2.64
C SER A 320 -4.70 2.89 2.57
N VAL A 321 -4.44 3.47 1.39
CA VAL A 321 -3.40 4.51 1.24
C VAL A 321 -3.72 5.74 2.11
N GLU A 322 -4.96 6.22 2.06
CA GLU A 322 -5.44 7.39 2.80
C GLU A 322 -5.29 7.22 4.32
N THR A 323 -5.81 6.13 4.88
CA THR A 323 -5.65 5.81 6.30
C THR A 323 -4.19 5.57 6.67
N GLY A 324 -3.40 4.98 5.78
CA GLY A 324 -1.97 4.75 5.98
C GLY A 324 -1.15 6.04 6.09
N VAL A 325 -1.45 7.05 5.27
CA VAL A 325 -0.78 8.37 5.30
C VAL A 325 -1.04 9.10 6.61
N PHE A 326 -2.25 9.00 7.18
CA PHE A 326 -2.56 9.53 8.51
C PHE A 326 -1.91 8.70 9.63
N LEU A 327 -2.03 7.37 9.56
CA LEU A 327 -1.55 6.46 10.61
C LEU A 327 -0.03 6.41 10.72
N GLY A 328 0.71 6.63 9.63
CA GLY A 328 2.18 6.65 9.61
C GLY A 328 2.78 7.59 10.65
N PRO A 329 2.61 8.93 10.53
CA PRO A 329 3.09 9.90 11.52
C PRO A 329 2.53 9.66 12.92
N VAL A 330 1.23 9.36 13.04
CA VAL A 330 0.58 9.11 14.34
C VAL A 330 1.22 7.92 15.06
N SER A 331 1.63 6.88 14.33
CA SER A 331 2.34 5.72 14.89
C SER A 331 3.79 6.01 15.28
N THR A 332 4.48 6.95 14.61
CA THR A 332 5.88 7.28 14.93
C THR A 332 6.02 8.34 16.03
N ILE A 333 5.06 9.25 16.23
CA ILE A 333 5.15 10.30 17.27
C ILE A 333 5.48 9.73 18.67
N PRO A 334 4.82 8.66 19.18
CA PRO A 334 5.21 8.04 20.45
C PRO A 334 6.61 7.42 20.43
N ILE A 335 6.97 6.75 19.33
CA ILE A 335 8.29 6.12 19.13
C ILE A 335 9.41 7.18 19.19
N ILE A 336 9.18 8.35 18.59
CA ILE A 336 10.07 9.51 18.58
C ILE A 336 10.18 10.13 19.97
N LEU A 337 9.09 10.23 20.73
CA LEU A 337 9.09 10.78 22.09
C LEU A 337 9.92 9.92 23.06
N PHE A 338 9.82 8.59 22.96
CA PHE A 338 10.59 7.63 23.77
C PHE A 338 11.97 7.25 23.19
N SER A 339 12.56 8.14 22.39
CA SER A 339 13.87 7.95 21.75
C SER A 339 15.10 8.20 22.63
N GLY A 340 14.93 8.84 23.80
CA GLY A 340 16.03 9.31 24.64
C GLY A 340 16.55 10.72 24.30
N PHE A 341 16.08 11.36 23.22
CA PHE A 341 16.44 12.76 22.93
C PHE A 341 15.53 13.78 23.64
N PHE A 342 14.21 13.53 23.64
CA PHE A 342 13.24 14.43 24.27
C PHE A 342 13.01 14.16 25.76
N VAL A 343 13.25 12.92 26.21
CA VAL A 343 13.11 12.50 27.61
C VAL A 343 14.20 11.47 27.93
N ASN A 344 15.12 11.81 28.83
CA ASN A 344 16.19 10.92 29.28
C ASN A 344 15.60 9.71 30.04
N PHE A 345 16.20 8.53 29.87
CA PHE A 345 15.62 7.26 30.33
C PHE A 345 15.39 7.19 31.84
N ASP A 346 16.27 7.79 32.64
CA ASP A 346 16.20 7.77 34.10
C ASP A 346 15.02 8.57 34.67
N VAL A 347 14.48 9.52 33.89
CA VAL A 347 13.31 10.34 34.26
C VAL A 347 11.99 9.63 33.93
N ILE A 348 12.01 8.62 33.04
CA ILE A 348 10.80 7.92 32.59
C ILE A 348 10.28 7.02 33.71
N PRO A 349 9.01 7.19 34.16
CA PRO A 349 8.47 6.40 35.25
C PRO A 349 8.31 4.92 34.85
N LYS A 350 8.54 4.02 35.81
CA LYS A 350 8.65 2.56 35.58
C LYS A 350 7.51 1.93 34.78
N TYR A 351 6.29 2.45 34.87
CA TYR A 351 5.13 1.96 34.12
C TYR A 351 5.11 2.35 32.63
N LEU A 352 5.97 3.29 32.18
CA LEU A 352 6.18 3.64 30.77
C LEU A 352 7.50 3.11 30.19
N GLN A 353 8.46 2.68 31.03
CA GLN A 353 9.79 2.27 30.58
C GLN A 353 9.76 1.15 29.52
N TRP A 354 8.78 0.24 29.58
CA TRP A 354 8.57 -0.82 28.58
C TRP A 354 8.46 -0.29 27.14
N LEU A 355 7.86 0.90 26.96
CA LEU A 355 7.63 1.50 25.65
C LEU A 355 8.93 2.03 25.02
N THR A 356 9.96 2.31 25.83
CA THR A 356 11.30 2.69 25.33
C THR A 356 11.98 1.52 24.61
N TYR A 357 11.79 0.28 25.08
CA TYR A 357 12.34 -0.93 24.45
C TYR A 357 11.60 -1.33 23.15
N VAL A 358 10.40 -0.77 22.92
CA VAL A 358 9.64 -0.93 21.67
C VAL A 358 10.08 0.12 20.63
N SER A 359 10.69 1.23 21.07
CA SER A 359 11.14 2.29 20.15
C SER A 359 12.40 1.88 19.40
N TYR A 360 12.28 1.66 18.09
CA TYR A 360 13.45 1.50 17.22
C TYR A 360 14.23 2.81 17.03
N VAL A 361 13.57 3.97 17.18
CA VAL A 361 14.25 5.28 17.11
C VAL A 361 15.18 5.47 18.32
N ARG A 362 14.86 4.85 19.47
CA ARG A 362 15.76 4.77 20.63
C ARG A 362 17.11 4.17 20.24
N TYR A 363 17.13 2.89 19.87
CA TYR A 363 18.34 2.17 19.47
C TYR A 363 19.07 2.84 18.28
N GLY A 364 18.30 3.42 17.35
CA GLY A 364 18.84 4.19 16.22
C GLY A 364 19.58 5.46 16.64
N PHE A 365 19.08 6.20 17.64
CA PHE A 365 19.72 7.40 18.17
C PHE A 365 20.84 7.09 19.17
N GLU A 366 20.63 6.14 20.09
CA GLU A 366 21.60 5.66 21.07
C GLU A 366 22.87 5.13 20.36
N GLY A 367 22.71 4.20 19.41
CA GLY A 367 23.83 3.69 18.61
C GLY A 367 24.51 4.76 17.73
N ALA A 368 23.76 5.75 17.23
CA ALA A 368 24.34 6.87 16.48
C ALA A 368 25.22 7.76 17.37
N MET A 369 24.73 8.12 18.56
CA MET A 369 25.47 8.89 19.57
C MET A 369 26.73 8.13 20.04
N VAL A 370 26.62 6.83 20.31
CA VAL A 370 27.76 5.99 20.69
C VAL A 370 28.80 5.88 19.56
N SER A 371 28.40 5.86 18.29
CA SER A 371 29.35 5.83 17.17
C SER A 371 30.17 7.13 17.04
N VAL A 372 29.55 8.29 17.28
CA VAL A 372 30.17 9.62 17.14
C VAL A 372 30.95 10.04 18.38
N TYR A 373 30.47 9.72 19.59
CA TYR A 373 31.05 10.19 20.87
C TYR A 373 31.67 9.09 21.73
N GLY A 374 31.24 7.83 21.58
CA GLY A 374 31.75 6.68 22.34
C GLY A 374 33.12 6.20 21.85
N MET A 375 33.46 4.95 22.17
CA MET A 375 34.73 4.32 21.78
C MET A 375 35.97 5.19 22.06
N ASN A 376 36.08 5.73 23.28
CA ASN A 376 37.22 6.54 23.74
C ASN A 376 37.66 7.65 22.77
N ARG A 377 36.71 8.40 22.20
CA ARG A 377 37.03 9.57 21.36
C ARG A 377 37.85 10.59 22.16
N GLU A 378 38.82 11.20 21.50
CA GLU A 378 39.65 12.25 22.10
C GLU A 378 38.83 13.47 22.54
N LYS A 379 39.43 14.29 23.41
CA LYS A 379 38.79 15.51 23.92
C LYS A 379 38.52 16.48 22.78
N LEU A 380 37.28 16.92 22.68
CA LEU A 380 36.80 17.86 21.67
C LEU A 380 37.57 19.19 21.72
N SER A 381 37.61 19.90 20.59
CA SER A 381 38.03 21.31 20.60
C SER A 381 36.97 22.13 21.34
N CYS A 382 37.33 23.34 21.77
CA CYS A 382 36.43 24.20 22.53
C CYS A 382 36.75 25.63 22.12
N THR A 383 35.79 26.29 21.46
CA THR A 383 35.94 27.68 21.01
C THR A 383 35.78 28.69 22.15
N GLU A 384 35.10 28.30 23.23
CA GLU A 384 34.89 29.13 24.43
C GLU A 384 35.95 28.90 25.52
N ILE A 385 35.97 29.77 26.54
CA ILE A 385 36.89 29.67 27.67
C ILE A 385 36.60 28.43 28.54
N TYR A 386 35.34 27.98 28.58
CA TYR A 386 34.90 26.81 29.34
C TYR A 386 33.87 26.01 28.55
N CYS A 387 34.17 24.74 28.24
CA CYS A 387 33.18 23.79 27.72
C CYS A 387 33.02 22.63 28.71
N HIS A 388 31.83 22.52 29.32
CA HIS A 388 31.51 21.44 30.26
C HIS A 388 31.70 20.05 29.61
N TYR A 389 31.19 19.89 28.40
CA TYR A 389 31.17 18.65 27.64
C TYR A 389 32.45 18.36 26.84
N ARG A 390 33.60 18.92 27.23
CA ARG A 390 34.88 18.71 26.53
C ARG A 390 35.35 17.25 26.54
N SER A 391 34.86 16.45 27.49
CA SER A 391 34.99 14.99 27.46
C SER A 391 33.70 14.38 26.86
N PRO A 392 33.77 13.68 25.71
CA PRO A 392 32.61 13.00 25.10
C PRO A 392 31.88 12.05 26.07
N GLN A 393 32.62 11.40 26.98
CA GLN A 393 32.04 10.49 27.97
C GLN A 393 31.09 11.20 28.95
N LYS A 394 31.42 12.44 29.36
CA LYS A 394 30.55 13.23 30.26
C LYS A 394 29.26 13.69 29.56
N PHE A 395 29.29 13.84 28.24
CA PHE A 395 28.08 14.12 27.47
C PHE A 395 27.19 12.89 27.31
N LEU A 396 27.77 11.71 27.09
CA LEU A 396 27.00 10.45 27.09
C LEU A 396 26.39 10.14 28.48
N GLU A 397 27.07 10.52 29.56
CA GLU A 397 26.56 10.42 30.93
C GLU A 397 25.32 11.31 31.16
N GLU A 398 25.35 12.57 30.72
CA GLU A 398 24.21 13.51 30.78
C GLU A 398 23.00 13.04 29.95
N MET A 399 23.25 12.34 28.83
CA MET A 399 22.21 11.78 27.95
C MET A 399 21.66 10.40 28.41
N SER A 400 22.05 9.90 29.59
CA SER A 400 21.73 8.52 30.06
C SER A 400 22.22 7.39 29.13
N MET A 401 23.37 7.59 28.46
CA MET A 401 23.97 6.68 27.47
C MET A 401 25.40 6.21 27.83
N ASP A 402 25.81 6.32 29.11
CA ASP A 402 27.18 5.99 29.55
C ASP A 402 27.55 4.49 29.40
N LYS A 403 26.56 3.61 29.50
CA LYS A 403 26.68 2.14 29.39
C LYS A 403 26.16 1.58 28.06
N ALA A 404 25.85 2.44 27.08
CA ALA A 404 25.27 2.02 25.81
C ALA A 404 26.30 1.27 24.93
N GLU A 405 25.98 0.04 24.54
CA GLU A 405 26.81 -0.76 23.62
C GLU A 405 26.22 -0.77 22.22
N TYR A 406 26.92 -0.13 21.28
CA TYR A 406 26.56 -0.06 19.85
C TYR A 406 26.11 -1.39 19.21
N TRP A 407 26.71 -2.52 19.61
CA TRP A 407 26.35 -3.83 19.07
C TRP A 407 25.04 -4.39 19.64
N ILE A 408 24.63 -3.97 20.84
CA ILE A 408 23.30 -4.27 21.38
C ILE A 408 22.26 -3.48 20.59
N ASP A 409 22.47 -2.18 20.35
CA ASP A 409 21.58 -1.34 19.52
C ASP A 409 21.40 -1.91 18.11
N ALA A 410 22.51 -2.20 17.42
CA ALA A 410 22.49 -2.75 16.08
C ALA A 410 21.79 -4.12 16.02
N THR A 411 21.98 -4.96 17.05
CA THR A 411 21.31 -6.26 17.16
C THR A 411 19.82 -6.10 17.45
N ALA A 412 19.42 -5.18 18.34
CA ALA A 412 18.04 -4.87 18.66
C ALA A 412 17.29 -4.38 17.42
N LEU A 413 17.87 -3.45 16.65
CA LEU A 413 17.33 -3.00 15.36
C LEU A 413 17.18 -4.14 14.36
N PHE A 414 18.17 -5.04 14.25
CA PHE A 414 18.08 -6.19 13.36
C PHE A 414 16.97 -7.18 13.78
N CYS A 415 16.83 -7.45 15.08
CA CYS A 415 15.74 -8.25 15.62
C CYS A 415 14.36 -7.61 15.37
N LEU A 416 14.23 -6.29 15.55
CA LEU A 416 13.00 -5.54 15.26
C LEU A 416 12.67 -5.54 13.76
N PHE A 417 13.68 -5.44 12.88
CA PHE A 417 13.52 -5.55 11.43
C PHE A 417 12.95 -6.92 11.03
N ILE A 418 13.55 -8.00 11.51
CA ILE A 418 13.06 -9.37 11.25
C ILE A 418 11.65 -9.57 11.86
N GLY A 419 11.42 -9.09 13.09
CA GLY A 419 10.12 -9.15 13.75
C GLY A 419 9.01 -8.46 12.95
N LEU A 420 9.19 -7.20 12.58
CA LEU A 420 8.23 -6.46 11.75
C LEU A 420 8.03 -7.09 10.37
N ARG A 421 9.10 -7.62 9.73
CA ARG A 421 8.97 -8.35 8.46
C ARG A 421 8.20 -9.66 8.60
N VAL A 422 8.24 -10.35 9.74
CA VAL A 422 7.38 -11.52 10.00
C VAL A 422 5.93 -11.08 10.25
N VAL A 423 5.69 -10.04 11.04
CA VAL A 423 4.33 -9.52 11.32
C VAL A 423 3.66 -9.00 10.05
N ALA A 424 4.36 -8.24 9.21
CA ALA A 424 3.83 -7.76 7.92
C ALA A 424 3.51 -8.92 6.94
N TYR A 425 4.32 -9.99 6.92
CA TYR A 425 4.00 -11.21 6.17
C TYR A 425 2.72 -11.89 6.69
N LEU A 426 2.54 -11.96 8.02
CA LEU A 426 1.36 -12.56 8.64
C LEU A 426 0.09 -11.73 8.36
N VAL A 427 0.16 -10.40 8.43
CA VAL A 427 -0.96 -9.50 8.07
C VAL A 427 -1.31 -9.64 6.60
N LEU A 428 -0.32 -9.66 5.69
CA LEU A 428 -0.54 -9.87 4.26
C LEU A 428 -1.16 -11.26 3.98
N ARG A 429 -0.72 -12.31 4.69
CA ARG A 429 -1.31 -13.65 4.61
C ARG A 429 -2.75 -13.69 5.11
N TRP A 430 -3.06 -13.00 6.21
CA TRP A 430 -4.41 -12.92 6.77
C TRP A 430 -5.37 -12.16 5.86
N LYS A 431 -4.94 -10.99 5.34
CA LYS A 431 -5.70 -10.20 4.36
C LYS A 431 -5.99 -11.01 3.09
N LEU A 432 -5.00 -11.76 2.59
CA LEU A 432 -5.16 -12.67 1.45
C LEU A 432 -6.12 -13.85 1.73
N HIS A 433 -6.22 -14.31 2.98
CA HIS A 433 -7.22 -15.31 3.38
C HIS A 433 -8.62 -14.68 3.50
N SER A 434 -8.73 -13.42 3.92
CA SER A 434 -10.01 -12.70 4.03
C SER A 434 -10.60 -12.24 2.69
N ILE A 435 -9.90 -12.45 1.58
CA ILE A 435 -10.32 -12.14 0.20
C ILE A 435 -10.79 -13.41 -0.55
N ARG A 436 -10.66 -14.59 0.08
CA ARG A 436 -11.09 -15.89 -0.44
C ARG A 436 -12.35 -16.38 0.26
#